data_AF-A0A1V4EBI7-F1
#
_entry.id   AF-A0A1V4EBI7-F1
#
_cell.length_a   1.000
_cell.length_b   1.000
_cell.length_c   1.000
_cell.angle_alpha   90.00
_cell.angle_beta   90.00
_cell.angle_gamma   90.00
#
_symmetry.space_group_name_H-M   'P 1'
#
loop_
_entity.id
_entity.type
_entity.pdbx_description
1 polymer ?
#
loop_
_entity_poly.entity_id
_entity_poly.type
_entity_poly.pdbx_seq_one_letter_code
_entity_poly.pdbx_strand_id
1 'polypeptide(L)'
;MVGGVFVGVSNAAPSAGPSAGAYRIVNGASALCLTVPGGSTSDGVQLTVSGCNGASNQTWNLSSQGSGFRVAAGNSGKCAGVAGASTSAGKAVQQESCTGASSQTWELTTSGSNYQVVNANSDKCLNTKDNSTSSGALVQQNSCDSVSTKQWTLQPAGSQPSSTPTVTPTRSPSPTPSTTPTGGPTTPPTTGLIGWATQGGGTTGGAGGATTTVTSLTALTTAVKGDAAKIVQVNGNFTCSEDVRVGGNTTVLGVGANSGLTGCGLNIRDVSNVIVRNMKISKVQAGNGNGDAIHLDNAKRVWLDHNDLSSDTGHGTDYYDGLLDITHGSDYVTVSWSKLHDHVKCSLVGHSDGNSSEDSGHLRVTYHHNAFQTCAQRNPRVRFGNPVHVFNNYYYKDPSYTDYSYGIASTCGAGVLVEGNYFENIAEPTHTAEGSSPGGSIVARNNYFVNSGTPQTSGSVASIPYSYTVDNPSGVKANVLTNAGTGKI
;
A
#
# COMPACT_ATOMS: atom_id res chain seq x y z
N MET A 1 -15.78 -65.12 -15.99
CA MET A 1 -14.57 -64.36 -15.58
C MET A 1 -14.52 -63.10 -16.42
N VAL A 2 -14.83 -61.95 -15.83
CA VAL A 2 -14.79 -60.65 -16.54
C VAL A 2 -13.45 -60.01 -16.22
N GLY A 3 -12.59 -59.85 -17.23
CA GLY A 3 -11.29 -59.20 -17.11
C GLY A 3 -11.41 -57.70 -17.34
N GLY A 4 -11.26 -56.91 -16.28
CA GLY A 4 -11.15 -55.45 -16.35
C GLY A 4 -9.70 -55.02 -16.53
N VAL A 5 -9.43 -54.28 -17.60
CA VAL A 5 -8.15 -53.62 -17.85
C VAL A 5 -8.06 -52.39 -16.95
N PHE A 6 -7.10 -52.39 -16.01
CA PHE A 6 -6.72 -51.20 -15.26
C PHE A 6 -5.82 -50.32 -16.12
N VAL A 7 -6.33 -49.17 -16.55
CA VAL A 7 -5.51 -48.09 -17.12
C VAL A 7 -4.87 -47.36 -15.94
N GLY A 8 -3.56 -47.57 -15.76
CA GLY A 8 -2.77 -46.83 -14.78
C GLY A 8 -2.73 -45.36 -15.17
N VAL A 9 -3.41 -44.52 -14.40
CA VAL A 9 -3.13 -43.08 -14.39
C VAL A 9 -1.75 -42.90 -13.78
N SER A 10 -0.80 -42.44 -14.59
CA SER A 10 0.51 -41.99 -14.12
C SER A 10 0.27 -40.79 -13.20
N ASN A 11 0.46 -40.96 -11.89
CA ASN A 11 0.58 -39.83 -10.99
C ASN A 11 1.69 -38.91 -11.51
N ALA A 12 1.33 -37.70 -11.90
CA ALA A 12 2.30 -36.63 -12.05
C ALA A 12 3.02 -36.51 -10.69
N ALA A 13 4.34 -36.61 -10.71
CA ALA A 13 5.15 -36.39 -9.53
C ALA A 13 4.81 -35.01 -8.93
N PRO A 14 4.72 -34.87 -7.59
CA PRO A 14 4.50 -33.57 -6.98
C PRO A 14 5.60 -32.61 -7.46
N SER A 15 5.23 -31.37 -7.75
CA SER A 15 6.18 -30.28 -8.03
C SER A 15 7.28 -30.35 -6.99
N ALA A 16 8.51 -30.66 -7.40
CA ALA A 16 9.64 -30.77 -6.50
C ALA A 16 9.77 -29.44 -5.73
N GLY A 17 9.93 -29.54 -4.41
CA GLY A 17 10.20 -28.37 -3.57
C GLY A 17 11.49 -27.65 -3.98
N PRO A 18 11.83 -26.53 -3.32
CA PRO A 18 13.01 -25.74 -3.68
C PRO A 18 14.27 -26.61 -3.56
N SER A 19 15.10 -26.62 -4.60
CA SER A 19 16.40 -27.30 -4.60
C SER A 19 17.51 -26.35 -4.16
N ALA A 20 18.76 -26.82 -4.12
CA ALA A 20 19.90 -25.91 -4.05
C ALA A 20 19.87 -24.91 -5.24
N GLY A 21 20.21 -23.64 -4.98
CA GLY A 21 20.11 -22.57 -5.97
C GLY A 21 19.99 -21.17 -5.35
N ALA A 22 19.95 -20.14 -6.20
CA ALA A 22 19.79 -18.75 -5.77
C ALA A 22 18.31 -18.34 -5.76
N TYR A 23 17.84 -17.81 -4.62
CA TYR A 23 16.45 -17.44 -4.41
C TYR A 23 16.32 -16.05 -3.79
N ARG A 24 15.18 -15.40 -4.02
CA ARG A 24 14.62 -14.41 -3.11
C ARG A 24 13.67 -15.14 -2.17
N ILE A 25 13.83 -14.90 -0.87
CA ILE A 25 12.96 -15.46 0.16
C ILE A 25 11.96 -14.37 0.54
N VAL A 26 10.71 -14.53 0.11
CA VAL A 26 9.66 -13.50 0.15
C VAL A 26 8.67 -13.82 1.27
N ASN A 27 8.40 -12.87 2.15
CA ASN A 27 7.46 -13.08 3.25
C ASN A 27 6.01 -13.15 2.73
N GLY A 28 5.27 -14.15 3.18
CA GLY A 28 3.91 -14.45 2.73
C GLY A 28 2.85 -13.46 3.21
N ALA A 29 3.13 -12.62 4.22
CA ALA A 29 2.21 -11.56 4.65
C ALA A 29 2.51 -10.21 3.99
N SER A 30 3.78 -9.86 3.86
CA SER A 30 4.19 -8.52 3.40
C SER A 30 4.63 -8.46 1.95
N ALA A 31 4.84 -9.60 1.29
CA ALA A 31 5.48 -9.71 -0.02
C ALA A 31 6.90 -9.07 -0.08
N LEU A 32 7.52 -8.82 1.07
CA LEU A 32 8.86 -8.24 1.19
C LEU A 32 9.93 -9.33 1.23
N CYS A 33 11.10 -9.02 0.70
CA CYS A 33 12.23 -9.93 0.62
C CYS A 33 13.04 -9.92 1.92
N LEU A 34 13.44 -11.09 2.41
CA LEU A 34 14.48 -11.24 3.43
C LEU A 34 15.73 -10.51 2.96
N THR A 35 16.21 -9.57 3.76
CA THR A 35 17.20 -8.57 3.35
C THR A 35 18.29 -8.44 4.40
N VAL A 36 19.53 -8.33 3.94
CA VAL A 36 20.64 -7.83 4.75
C VAL A 36 20.61 -6.29 4.75
N PRO A 37 20.33 -5.63 5.90
CA PRO A 37 20.21 -4.17 5.97
C PRO A 37 21.45 -3.44 5.45
N GLY A 38 21.23 -2.42 4.64
CA GLY A 38 22.29 -1.58 4.07
C GLY A 38 23.29 -2.34 3.19
N GLY A 39 23.01 -3.59 2.81
CA GLY A 39 23.96 -4.44 2.08
C GLY A 39 25.22 -4.79 2.88
N SER A 40 25.15 -4.71 4.22
CA SER A 40 26.29 -4.95 5.10
C SER A 40 26.94 -6.31 4.87
N THR A 41 28.27 -6.37 5.07
CA THR A 41 29.06 -7.61 5.04
C THR A 41 29.54 -8.02 6.44
N SER A 42 29.14 -7.31 7.50
CA SER A 42 29.52 -7.59 8.89
C SER A 42 28.74 -8.75 9.51
N ASP A 43 29.36 -9.49 10.43
CA ASP A 43 28.66 -10.47 11.27
C ASP A 43 27.74 -9.76 12.28
N GLY A 44 26.70 -10.46 12.73
CA GLY A 44 25.80 -9.98 13.78
C GLY A 44 24.74 -9.00 13.32
N VAL A 45 24.68 -8.68 12.02
CA VAL A 45 23.63 -7.80 11.48
C VAL A 45 22.33 -8.59 11.43
N GLN A 46 21.37 -8.21 12.29
CA GLN A 46 20.03 -8.77 12.26
C GLN A 46 19.37 -8.50 10.90
N LEU A 47 18.80 -9.56 10.32
CA LEU A 47 18.13 -9.48 9.04
C LEU A 47 16.82 -8.71 9.17
N THR A 48 16.41 -8.07 8.09
CA THR A 48 15.10 -7.42 7.97
C THR A 48 14.33 -7.99 6.80
N VAL A 49 13.09 -7.55 6.62
CA VAL A 49 12.40 -7.64 5.33
C VAL A 49 12.36 -6.26 4.67
N SER A 50 12.49 -6.17 3.36
CA SER A 50 12.30 -4.90 2.62
C SER A 50 11.82 -5.15 1.19
N GLY A 51 11.46 -4.06 0.48
CA GLY A 51 10.92 -4.15 -0.88
C GLY A 51 11.83 -4.95 -1.81
N CYS A 52 11.28 -5.96 -2.47
CA CYS A 52 12.04 -6.82 -3.37
C CYS A 52 12.52 -6.04 -4.61
N ASN A 53 13.83 -5.85 -4.74
CA ASN A 53 14.46 -5.12 -5.86
C ASN A 53 15.50 -5.96 -6.62
N GLY A 54 15.73 -7.21 -6.21
CA GLY A 54 16.67 -8.13 -6.86
C GLY A 54 18.14 -7.84 -6.57
N ALA A 55 18.45 -6.94 -5.63
CA ALA A 55 19.81 -6.70 -5.19
C ALA A 55 20.44 -7.95 -4.56
N SER A 56 21.77 -8.02 -4.60
CA SER A 56 22.53 -9.17 -4.08
C SER A 56 22.32 -9.39 -2.57
N ASN A 57 21.99 -8.33 -1.81
CA ASN A 57 21.66 -8.40 -0.39
C ASN A 57 20.23 -8.86 -0.09
N GLN A 58 19.44 -9.19 -1.13
CA GLN A 58 18.13 -9.83 -1.07
C GLN A 58 18.09 -11.18 -1.78
N THR A 59 19.24 -11.59 -2.35
CA THR A 59 19.42 -12.90 -2.96
C THR A 59 20.07 -13.82 -1.95
N TRP A 60 19.60 -15.06 -1.88
CA TRP A 60 20.02 -16.07 -0.93
C TRP A 60 20.36 -17.37 -1.67
N ASN A 61 21.61 -17.79 -1.55
CA ASN A 61 22.11 -19.04 -2.10
C ASN A 61 21.84 -20.18 -1.13
N LEU A 62 20.96 -21.09 -1.52
CA LEU A 62 20.65 -22.32 -0.81
C LEU A 62 21.62 -23.41 -1.24
N SER A 63 22.32 -24.00 -0.27
CA SER A 63 23.16 -25.18 -0.45
C SER A 63 22.70 -26.28 0.50
N SER A 64 22.44 -27.48 -0.01
CA SER A 64 21.95 -28.61 0.78
C SER A 64 22.89 -28.94 1.93
N GLN A 65 22.31 -29.14 3.12
CA GLN A 65 23.03 -29.50 4.34
C GLN A 65 22.16 -30.46 5.18
N GLY A 66 22.41 -31.76 5.05
CA GLY A 66 21.58 -32.78 5.69
C GLY A 66 20.14 -32.77 5.16
N SER A 67 19.17 -32.70 6.06
CA SER A 67 17.73 -32.56 5.77
C SER A 67 17.30 -31.13 5.39
N GLY A 68 18.16 -30.13 5.59
CA GLY A 68 17.86 -28.72 5.34
C GLY A 68 18.84 -28.04 4.39
N PHE A 69 18.86 -26.71 4.46
CA PHE A 69 19.71 -25.85 3.65
C PHE A 69 20.51 -24.89 4.52
N ARG A 70 21.77 -24.69 4.14
CA ARG A 70 22.48 -23.46 4.46
C ARG A 70 21.98 -22.36 3.54
N VAL A 71 21.63 -21.21 4.12
CA VAL A 71 21.04 -20.06 3.43
C VAL A 71 22.02 -18.87 3.49
N ALA A 72 22.76 -18.63 2.41
CA ALA A 72 23.84 -17.64 2.39
C ALA A 72 23.48 -16.39 1.57
N ALA A 73 23.69 -15.20 2.12
CA ALA A 73 23.41 -13.92 1.46
C ALA A 73 24.29 -13.75 0.21
N GLY A 74 23.70 -13.30 -0.89
CA GLY A 74 24.38 -13.16 -2.18
C GLY A 74 25.44 -12.04 -2.20
N ASN A 75 25.27 -11.01 -1.36
CA ASN A 75 26.22 -9.89 -1.27
C ASN A 75 27.47 -10.20 -0.43
N SER A 76 27.34 -11.00 0.64
CA SER A 76 28.42 -11.21 1.62
C SER A 76 28.91 -12.65 1.69
N GLY A 77 28.16 -13.63 1.16
CA GLY A 77 28.43 -15.06 1.31
C GLY A 77 28.17 -15.60 2.72
N LYS A 78 27.70 -14.77 3.66
CA LYS A 78 27.43 -15.11 5.06
C LYS A 78 26.06 -15.74 5.26
N CYS A 79 25.90 -16.49 6.34
CA CYS A 79 24.74 -17.34 6.57
C CYS A 79 23.69 -16.62 7.40
N ALA A 80 22.42 -16.81 7.06
CA ALA A 80 21.33 -16.53 7.99
C ALA A 80 21.39 -17.54 9.14
N GLY A 81 21.64 -17.07 10.35
CA GLY A 81 21.72 -17.89 11.56
C GLY A 81 21.03 -17.25 12.74
N VAL A 82 20.60 -18.06 13.70
CA VAL A 82 20.00 -17.56 14.94
C VAL A 82 21.10 -17.06 15.88
N ALA A 83 20.97 -15.81 16.33
CA ALA A 83 21.96 -15.17 17.19
C ALA A 83 22.29 -16.00 18.44
N GLY A 84 23.57 -16.33 18.60
CA GLY A 84 24.09 -17.13 19.72
C GLY A 84 23.60 -18.59 19.73
N ALA A 85 23.17 -19.13 18.59
CA ALA A 85 22.58 -20.47 18.47
C ALA A 85 21.43 -20.74 19.46
N SER A 86 20.71 -19.69 19.86
CA SER A 86 19.66 -19.80 20.86
C SER A 86 18.47 -20.61 20.35
N THR A 87 17.79 -21.33 21.25
CA THR A 87 16.55 -22.06 20.93
C THR A 87 15.29 -21.31 21.41
N SER A 88 15.45 -20.13 22.02
CA SER A 88 14.35 -19.32 22.55
C SER A 88 13.56 -18.61 21.44
N ALA A 89 12.25 -18.50 21.61
CA ALA A 89 11.40 -17.66 20.77
C ALA A 89 11.79 -16.18 20.87
N GLY A 90 11.60 -15.43 19.79
CA GLY A 90 11.90 -14.00 19.69
C GLY A 90 13.39 -13.68 19.46
N LYS A 91 14.24 -14.70 19.26
CA LYS A 91 15.67 -14.48 19.04
C LYS A 91 15.97 -14.05 17.62
N ALA A 92 16.83 -13.03 17.49
CA ALA A 92 17.23 -12.45 16.22
C ALA A 92 17.78 -13.50 15.28
N VAL A 93 17.39 -13.40 14.00
CA VAL A 93 18.09 -14.07 12.90
C VAL A 93 18.96 -13.02 12.23
N GLN A 94 20.24 -13.31 12.13
CA GLN A 94 21.28 -12.38 11.69
C GLN A 94 22.13 -13.03 10.60
N GLN A 95 22.85 -12.22 9.83
CA GLN A 95 23.95 -12.78 9.05
C GLN A 95 25.16 -13.04 9.96
N GLU A 96 25.82 -14.17 9.76
CA GLU A 96 27.02 -14.55 10.48
C GLU A 96 27.92 -15.46 9.65
N SER A 97 29.20 -15.53 10.03
CA SER A 97 30.17 -16.43 9.43
C SER A 97 29.64 -17.86 9.40
N CYS A 98 29.75 -18.50 8.25
CA CYS A 98 29.18 -19.83 8.02
C CYS A 98 30.05 -20.91 8.64
N THR A 99 29.53 -21.56 9.68
CA THR A 99 30.24 -22.60 10.45
C THR A 99 29.72 -24.00 10.13
N GLY A 100 28.54 -24.09 9.50
CA GLY A 100 27.84 -25.36 9.30
C GLY A 100 27.05 -25.82 10.54
N ALA A 101 26.92 -24.99 11.57
CA ALA A 101 26.11 -25.29 12.74
C ALA A 101 24.62 -25.48 12.40
N SER A 102 23.91 -26.28 13.20
CA SER A 102 22.45 -26.49 13.09
C SER A 102 21.67 -25.17 13.20
N SER A 103 22.17 -24.18 13.95
CA SER A 103 21.56 -22.85 14.07
C SER A 103 21.59 -22.01 12.79
N GLN A 104 22.37 -22.44 11.79
CA GLN A 104 22.49 -21.84 10.45
C GLN A 104 21.85 -22.72 9.36
N THR A 105 21.25 -23.85 9.76
CA THR A 105 20.58 -24.80 8.87
C THR A 105 19.07 -24.59 8.96
N TRP A 106 18.42 -24.44 7.80
CA TRP A 106 17.00 -24.17 7.70
C TRP A 106 16.31 -25.26 6.87
N GLU A 107 15.33 -25.93 7.45
CA GLU A 107 14.45 -26.88 6.77
C GLU A 107 13.24 -26.16 6.18
N LEU A 108 12.83 -26.54 4.97
CA LEU A 108 11.69 -25.96 4.28
C LEU A 108 10.50 -26.91 4.40
N THR A 109 9.55 -26.59 5.27
CA THR A 109 8.32 -27.38 5.44
C THR A 109 7.21 -26.75 4.62
N THR A 110 6.60 -27.51 3.71
CA THR A 110 5.49 -27.04 2.87
C THR A 110 4.29 -26.63 3.73
N SER A 111 3.72 -25.46 3.45
CA SER A 111 2.55 -24.90 4.13
C SER A 111 1.66 -24.22 3.09
N GLY A 112 0.69 -24.98 2.55
CA GLY A 112 -0.10 -24.55 1.40
C GLY A 112 0.77 -24.31 0.16
N SER A 113 0.68 -23.12 -0.43
CA SER A 113 1.55 -22.68 -1.53
C SER A 113 2.87 -22.03 -1.07
N ASN A 114 3.10 -21.94 0.25
CA ASN A 114 4.28 -21.33 0.87
C ASN A 114 5.10 -22.38 1.63
N TYR A 115 6.16 -21.91 2.29
CA TYR A 115 7.03 -22.70 3.17
C TYR A 115 7.10 -22.05 4.55
N GLN A 116 7.08 -22.88 5.58
CA GLN A 116 7.67 -22.55 6.87
C GLN A 116 9.18 -22.80 6.78
N VAL A 117 9.99 -21.81 7.14
CA VAL A 117 11.46 -21.89 7.14
C VAL A 117 11.90 -22.19 8.57
N VAL A 118 12.11 -23.47 8.87
CA VAL A 118 12.30 -24.00 10.23
C VAL A 118 13.78 -24.12 10.56
N ASN A 119 14.21 -23.58 11.69
CA ASN A 119 15.59 -23.71 12.13
C ASN A 119 15.85 -25.11 12.70
N ALA A 120 16.85 -25.82 12.16
CA ALA A 120 17.16 -27.20 12.54
C ALA A 120 17.68 -27.36 13.98
N ASN A 121 18.03 -26.27 14.67
CA ASN A 121 18.50 -26.32 16.06
C ASN A 121 17.37 -26.13 17.08
N SER A 122 16.27 -25.48 16.71
CA SER A 122 15.28 -24.97 17.67
C SER A 122 13.83 -25.36 17.37
N ASP A 123 13.59 -25.98 16.21
CA ASP A 123 12.27 -26.29 15.65
C ASP A 123 11.35 -25.06 15.55
N LYS A 124 11.94 -23.87 15.39
CA LYS A 124 11.22 -22.59 15.28
C LYS A 124 11.35 -22.00 13.90
N CYS A 125 10.32 -21.27 13.50
CA CYS A 125 10.19 -20.70 12.18
C CYS A 125 10.75 -19.29 12.11
N LEU A 126 11.36 -18.98 10.97
CA LEU A 126 11.69 -17.63 10.57
C LEU A 126 10.41 -16.77 10.55
N ASN A 127 10.42 -15.65 11.27
CA ASN A 127 9.29 -14.72 11.29
C ASN A 127 9.75 -13.27 11.36
N THR A 128 8.90 -12.36 10.89
CA THR A 128 9.06 -10.94 11.19
C THR A 128 8.63 -10.66 12.63
N LYS A 129 9.47 -9.93 13.37
CA LYS A 129 9.23 -9.56 14.76
C LYS A 129 7.88 -8.87 14.90
N ASP A 130 7.13 -9.27 15.94
CA ASP A 130 5.81 -8.77 16.28
C ASP A 130 4.77 -8.92 15.14
N ASN A 131 5.02 -9.86 14.22
CA ASN A 131 4.23 -10.06 12.99
C ASN A 131 4.13 -8.78 12.14
N SER A 132 5.16 -7.94 12.18
CA SER A 132 5.19 -6.73 11.37
C SER A 132 5.30 -7.07 9.88
N THR A 133 4.51 -6.37 9.07
CA THR A 133 4.57 -6.42 7.60
C THR A 133 5.33 -5.24 7.00
N SER A 134 5.88 -4.36 7.84
CA SER A 134 6.59 -3.15 7.40
C SER A 134 7.96 -3.46 6.81
N SER A 135 8.37 -2.65 5.84
CA SER A 135 9.77 -2.63 5.38
C SER A 135 10.68 -2.23 6.54
N GLY A 136 11.82 -2.92 6.68
CA GLY A 136 12.71 -2.80 7.82
C GLY A 136 12.33 -3.65 9.03
N ALA A 137 11.20 -4.38 9.01
CA ALA A 137 10.84 -5.23 10.13
C ALA A 137 11.93 -6.27 10.41
N LEU A 138 12.39 -6.31 11.67
CA LEU A 138 13.45 -7.21 12.12
C LEU A 138 12.98 -8.66 12.01
N VAL A 139 13.90 -9.55 11.63
CA VAL A 139 13.63 -10.98 11.51
C VAL A 139 14.15 -11.73 12.73
N GLN A 140 13.37 -12.67 13.21
CA GLN A 140 13.65 -13.48 14.40
C GLN A 140 13.15 -14.92 14.15
N GLN A 141 13.39 -15.82 15.11
CA GLN A 141 12.73 -17.12 15.15
C GLN A 141 11.56 -17.11 16.15
N ASN A 142 10.47 -17.82 15.85
CA ASN A 142 9.34 -17.99 16.77
C ASN A 142 8.53 -19.28 16.48
N SER A 143 7.43 -19.53 17.20
CA SER A 143 6.53 -20.66 16.96
C SER A 143 6.15 -20.82 15.48
N CYS A 144 6.06 -22.06 15.00
CA CYS A 144 5.66 -22.41 13.65
C CYS A 144 4.13 -22.54 13.49
N ASP A 145 3.39 -21.46 13.75
CA ASP A 145 1.94 -21.41 13.50
C ASP A 145 1.60 -20.87 12.09
N SER A 146 0.31 -20.89 11.74
CA SER A 146 -0.19 -20.56 10.40
C SER A 146 -0.28 -19.07 10.10
N VAL A 147 0.27 -18.20 10.95
CA VAL A 147 0.27 -16.75 10.69
C VAL A 147 1.10 -16.46 9.45
N SER A 148 0.56 -15.63 8.54
CA SER A 148 1.14 -15.36 7.22
C SER A 148 2.56 -14.78 7.26
N THR A 149 2.94 -14.08 8.34
CA THR A 149 4.28 -13.50 8.55
C THR A 149 5.36 -14.56 8.85
N LYS A 150 4.95 -15.80 9.09
CA LYS A 150 5.82 -16.99 9.28
C LYS A 150 5.86 -17.90 8.04
N GLN A 151 5.10 -17.52 7.01
CA GLN A 151 5.04 -18.23 5.74
C GLN A 151 5.95 -17.50 4.75
N TRP A 152 6.69 -18.23 3.94
CA TRP A 152 7.65 -17.66 3.01
C TRP A 152 7.57 -18.34 1.64
N THR A 153 7.65 -17.57 0.58
CA THR A 153 7.78 -18.06 -0.79
C THR A 153 9.24 -18.01 -1.22
N LEU A 154 9.74 -19.07 -1.85
CA LEU A 154 11.08 -19.07 -2.47
C LEU A 154 10.95 -18.82 -3.97
N GLN A 155 11.41 -17.67 -4.43
CA GLN A 155 11.38 -17.27 -5.85
C GLN A 155 12.79 -17.38 -6.45
N PRO A 156 13.01 -18.13 -7.55
CA PRO A 156 14.34 -18.20 -8.20
C PRO A 156 14.86 -16.81 -8.61
N ALA A 157 16.12 -16.51 -8.29
CA ALA A 157 16.73 -15.20 -8.56
C ALA A 157 17.08 -14.96 -10.05
N GLY A 158 16.93 -15.97 -10.92
CA GLY A 158 17.25 -15.93 -12.36
C GLY A 158 16.09 -15.62 -13.31
N SER A 159 14.89 -15.32 -12.79
CA SER A 159 13.70 -15.02 -13.60
C SER A 159 13.36 -13.54 -13.53
N GLN A 160 13.96 -12.72 -14.41
CA GLN A 160 13.51 -11.34 -14.67
C GLN A 160 12.50 -11.33 -15.85
N PRO A 161 11.44 -10.49 -15.80
CA PRO A 161 10.67 -10.18 -17.00
C PRO A 161 11.52 -9.31 -17.93
N SER A 162 11.88 -9.85 -19.09
CA SER A 162 12.66 -9.16 -20.13
C SER A 162 11.74 -8.31 -21.02
N SER A 163 12.29 -7.17 -21.44
CA SER A 163 11.75 -6.13 -22.33
C SER A 163 11.18 -6.62 -23.66
N THR A 164 10.22 -5.84 -24.18
CA THR A 164 9.52 -5.90 -25.47
C THR A 164 10.34 -6.38 -26.68
N PRO A 165 9.74 -7.16 -27.58
CA PRO A 165 10.03 -7.03 -29.00
C PRO A 165 8.79 -6.79 -29.87
N THR A 166 8.98 -5.93 -30.86
CA THR A 166 8.18 -5.68 -32.06
C THR A 166 7.69 -6.97 -32.73
N VAL A 167 6.41 -7.02 -33.13
CA VAL A 167 5.86 -8.11 -33.96
C VAL A 167 5.31 -7.55 -35.27
N THR A 168 5.91 -7.97 -36.39
CA THR A 168 5.30 -8.00 -37.72
C THR A 168 4.60 -9.36 -37.90
N PRO A 169 3.40 -9.43 -38.50
CA PRO A 169 2.53 -10.60 -38.36
C PRO A 169 2.86 -11.69 -39.37
N THR A 170 2.80 -12.96 -38.95
CA THR A 170 2.61 -14.09 -39.86
C THR A 170 1.65 -15.10 -39.22
N ARG A 171 0.64 -15.50 -40.00
CA ARG A 171 -0.54 -16.30 -39.61
C ARG A 171 -0.20 -17.76 -39.32
N SER A 172 -1.09 -18.39 -38.52
CA SER A 172 -1.70 -19.74 -38.69
C SER A 172 -1.53 -20.67 -37.48
N PRO A 173 -2.43 -21.64 -37.19
CA PRO A 173 -3.90 -21.58 -37.19
C PRO A 173 -4.52 -21.96 -35.83
N SER A 174 -5.84 -21.75 -35.75
CA SER A 174 -6.79 -22.06 -34.67
C SER A 174 -6.75 -23.52 -34.17
N PRO A 175 -7.12 -23.72 -32.89
CA PRO A 175 -8.03 -24.80 -32.53
C PRO A 175 -9.34 -24.28 -31.90
N THR A 176 -10.37 -25.10 -32.13
CA THR A 176 -11.82 -24.96 -31.91
C THR A 176 -12.17 -25.18 -30.41
N PRO A 177 -13.36 -24.74 -29.92
CA PRO A 177 -13.57 -24.36 -28.53
C PRO A 177 -13.93 -25.54 -27.62
N SER A 178 -13.58 -25.42 -26.35
CA SER A 178 -14.10 -26.29 -25.28
C SER A 178 -14.71 -25.43 -24.18
N THR A 179 -15.91 -25.80 -23.77
CA THR A 179 -16.87 -25.08 -22.95
C THR A 179 -16.54 -25.06 -21.45
N THR A 180 -16.77 -23.90 -20.85
CA THR A 180 -16.70 -23.47 -19.43
C THR A 180 -17.24 -24.48 -18.40
N PRO A 181 -16.75 -24.45 -17.14
CA PRO A 181 -17.51 -23.75 -16.09
C PRO A 181 -16.70 -22.70 -15.31
N THR A 182 -17.39 -21.61 -15.00
CA THR A 182 -16.99 -20.38 -14.33
C THR A 182 -16.44 -20.61 -12.92
N GLY A 183 -15.13 -20.40 -12.73
CA GLY A 183 -14.54 -20.04 -11.44
C GLY A 183 -14.55 -18.51 -11.31
N GLY A 184 -15.39 -17.98 -10.41
CA GLY A 184 -15.51 -16.54 -10.19
C GLY A 184 -14.20 -15.89 -9.72
N PRO A 185 -14.01 -14.58 -9.93
CA PRO A 185 -12.82 -13.87 -9.47
C PRO A 185 -12.71 -13.96 -7.94
N THR A 186 -11.56 -14.43 -7.46
CA THR A 186 -11.19 -14.40 -6.04
C THR A 186 -11.07 -12.96 -5.54
N THR A 187 -11.72 -12.68 -4.40
CA THR A 187 -11.67 -11.43 -3.64
C THR A 187 -10.23 -10.92 -3.43
N PRO A 188 -9.90 -9.65 -3.74
CA PRO A 188 -8.62 -9.06 -3.34
C PRO A 188 -8.56 -8.96 -1.80
N PRO A 189 -7.53 -9.49 -1.13
CA PRO A 189 -7.38 -9.29 0.30
C PRO A 189 -7.04 -7.83 0.62
N THR A 190 -7.51 -7.32 1.77
CA THR A 190 -7.19 -5.98 2.31
C THR A 190 -5.79 -5.90 2.94
N THR A 191 -4.84 -6.64 2.39
CA THR A 191 -3.45 -6.67 2.87
C THR A 191 -2.82 -5.29 2.74
N GLY A 192 -2.21 -4.81 3.83
CA GLY A 192 -1.46 -3.56 3.84
C GLY A 192 -2.21 -2.31 4.31
N LEU A 193 -3.50 -2.42 4.64
CA LEU A 193 -4.23 -1.30 5.25
C LEU A 193 -3.66 -0.96 6.64
N ILE A 194 -3.18 0.26 6.81
CA ILE A 194 -2.70 0.84 8.08
C ILE A 194 -3.42 2.17 8.28
N GLY A 195 -3.80 2.49 9.51
CA GLY A 195 -4.37 3.79 9.82
C GLY A 195 -5.80 3.73 10.31
N TRP A 196 -6.47 4.88 10.28
CA TRP A 196 -7.79 5.06 10.85
C TRP A 196 -8.87 4.19 10.23
N ALA A 197 -8.74 3.76 8.97
CA ALA A 197 -9.69 2.83 8.35
C ALA A 197 -9.61 1.39 8.89
N THR A 198 -8.60 1.07 9.71
CA THR A 198 -8.57 -0.18 10.51
C THR A 198 -9.45 -0.11 11.75
N GLN A 199 -9.84 1.10 12.16
CA GLN A 199 -10.60 1.37 13.38
C GLN A 199 -12.11 1.44 13.07
N GLY A 200 -12.92 1.67 14.10
CA GLY A 200 -14.37 1.82 13.93
C GLY A 200 -15.11 0.55 13.46
N GLY A 201 -14.48 -0.62 13.54
CA GLY A 201 -14.99 -1.88 13.00
C GLY A 201 -14.29 -2.34 11.71
N GLY A 202 -13.29 -1.58 11.24
CA GLY A 202 -12.45 -1.93 10.10
C GLY A 202 -13.13 -1.69 8.73
N THR A 203 -12.31 -1.73 7.69
CA THR A 203 -12.73 -1.51 6.29
C THR A 203 -12.39 -2.74 5.45
N THR A 204 -13.42 -3.37 4.91
CA THR A 204 -13.35 -4.57 4.06
C THR A 204 -13.93 -4.35 2.66
N GLY A 205 -14.59 -3.22 2.43
CA GLY A 205 -15.24 -2.89 1.17
C GLY A 205 -16.26 -3.95 0.78
N GLY A 206 -16.12 -4.48 -0.43
CA GLY A 206 -16.97 -5.51 -1.02
C GLY A 206 -16.61 -6.95 -0.71
N ALA A 207 -15.69 -7.21 0.23
CA ALA A 207 -15.26 -8.58 0.54
C ALA A 207 -16.46 -9.50 0.87
N GLY A 208 -16.45 -10.71 0.30
CA GLY A 208 -17.58 -11.67 0.39
C GLY A 208 -18.75 -11.39 -0.56
N GLY A 209 -18.70 -10.27 -1.29
CA GLY A 209 -19.68 -9.89 -2.31
C GLY A 209 -19.40 -10.43 -3.70
N ALA A 210 -20.34 -10.19 -4.62
CA ALA A 210 -20.15 -10.51 -6.04
C ALA A 210 -19.09 -9.60 -6.67
N THR A 211 -18.27 -10.17 -7.57
CA THR A 211 -17.32 -9.41 -8.38
C THR A 211 -17.86 -9.22 -9.79
N THR A 212 -17.93 -7.97 -10.25
CA THR A 212 -18.41 -7.60 -11.58
C THR A 212 -17.38 -6.71 -12.28
N THR A 213 -16.97 -7.09 -13.48
CA THR A 213 -16.17 -6.22 -14.35
C THR A 213 -17.08 -5.33 -15.20
N VAL A 214 -16.81 -4.03 -15.22
CA VAL A 214 -17.56 -3.04 -15.99
C VAL A 214 -16.66 -2.39 -17.03
N THR A 215 -17.18 -2.23 -18.25
CA THR A 215 -16.45 -1.66 -19.40
C THR A 215 -17.15 -0.42 -19.97
N SER A 216 -18.10 0.16 -19.23
CA SER A 216 -18.78 1.41 -19.59
C SER A 216 -19.20 2.19 -18.35
N LEU A 217 -19.39 3.51 -18.50
CA LEU A 217 -19.89 4.38 -17.43
C LEU A 217 -21.25 3.92 -16.91
N THR A 218 -22.21 3.59 -17.79
CA THR A 218 -23.53 3.13 -17.38
C THR A 218 -23.47 1.86 -16.53
N ALA A 219 -22.62 0.91 -16.93
CA ALA A 219 -22.40 -0.32 -16.17
C ALA A 219 -21.76 -0.02 -14.80
N LEU A 220 -20.74 0.85 -14.76
CA LEU A 220 -20.13 1.31 -13.51
C LEU A 220 -21.16 1.94 -12.58
N THR A 221 -21.87 2.98 -13.02
CA THR A 221 -22.86 3.70 -12.23
C THR A 221 -23.99 2.81 -11.73
N THR A 222 -24.31 1.74 -12.45
CA THR A 222 -25.30 0.75 -12.00
C THR A 222 -24.70 -0.19 -10.95
N ALA A 223 -23.51 -0.72 -11.21
CA ALA A 223 -22.88 -1.75 -10.38
C ALA A 223 -22.50 -1.24 -8.99
N VAL A 224 -22.14 0.05 -8.83
CA VAL A 224 -21.70 0.61 -7.54
C VAL A 224 -22.83 1.04 -6.61
N LYS A 225 -24.09 0.98 -7.03
CA LYS A 225 -25.24 1.44 -6.24
C LYS A 225 -25.65 0.45 -5.12
N GLY A 226 -26.28 1.00 -4.09
CA GLY A 226 -26.84 0.26 -2.95
C GLY A 226 -25.77 -0.38 -2.05
N ASP A 227 -26.20 -1.03 -0.97
CA ASP A 227 -25.27 -1.37 0.14
C ASP A 227 -24.92 -2.85 0.26
N ALA A 228 -25.39 -3.69 -0.66
CA ALA A 228 -24.98 -5.10 -0.69
C ALA A 228 -23.47 -5.22 -0.99
N ALA A 229 -22.77 -6.10 -0.29
CA ALA A 229 -21.33 -6.33 -0.50
C ALA A 229 -21.03 -6.62 -1.98
N LYS A 230 -20.10 -5.86 -2.58
CA LYS A 230 -19.78 -5.97 -4.02
C LYS A 230 -18.38 -5.44 -4.38
N ILE A 231 -17.74 -6.10 -5.33
CA ILE A 231 -16.48 -5.66 -5.93
C ILE A 231 -16.76 -5.28 -7.38
N VAL A 232 -16.52 -4.03 -7.73
CA VAL A 232 -16.71 -3.49 -9.08
C VAL A 232 -15.35 -3.22 -9.70
N GLN A 233 -14.96 -4.08 -10.64
CA GLN A 233 -13.72 -3.95 -11.41
C GLN A 233 -13.95 -3.04 -12.60
N VAL A 234 -13.37 -1.84 -12.57
CA VAL A 234 -13.45 -0.86 -13.65
C VAL A 234 -12.40 -1.19 -14.70
N ASN A 235 -12.81 -1.52 -15.92
CA ASN A 235 -11.92 -1.81 -17.03
C ASN A 235 -12.16 -0.82 -18.18
N GLY A 236 -11.44 0.30 -18.10
CA GLY A 236 -11.58 1.42 -19.03
C GLY A 236 -11.50 2.76 -18.30
N ASN A 237 -11.25 3.83 -19.07
CA ASN A 237 -11.31 5.21 -18.60
C ASN A 237 -12.55 5.87 -19.21
N PHE A 238 -13.51 6.29 -18.38
CA PHE A 238 -14.79 6.80 -18.87
C PHE A 238 -14.90 8.31 -18.69
N THR A 239 -15.35 8.99 -19.75
CA THR A 239 -15.64 10.43 -19.69
C THR A 239 -17.05 10.67 -19.16
N CYS A 240 -17.20 11.66 -18.29
CA CYS A 240 -18.45 11.98 -17.60
C CYS A 240 -18.44 13.42 -17.07
N SER A 241 -19.61 13.93 -16.68
CA SER A 241 -19.77 15.23 -16.00
C SER A 241 -20.59 15.13 -14.71
N GLU A 242 -21.23 13.99 -14.45
CA GLU A 242 -22.05 13.75 -13.26
C GLU A 242 -21.33 12.79 -12.31
N ASP A 243 -21.51 12.99 -11.01
CA ASP A 243 -20.94 12.12 -9.98
C ASP A 243 -21.35 10.66 -10.15
N VAL A 244 -20.38 9.76 -10.00
CA VAL A 244 -20.67 8.33 -9.80
C VAL A 244 -20.85 8.08 -8.29
N ARG A 245 -22.11 7.97 -7.87
CA ARG A 245 -22.48 7.72 -6.47
C ARG A 245 -22.23 6.26 -6.06
N VAL A 246 -21.35 6.05 -5.08
CA VAL A 246 -20.93 4.71 -4.60
C VAL A 246 -21.65 4.32 -3.30
N GLY A 247 -22.34 3.18 -3.30
CA GLY A 247 -23.02 2.63 -2.12
C GLY A 247 -22.06 1.98 -1.11
N GLY A 248 -22.57 1.65 0.08
CA GLY A 248 -21.80 1.01 1.15
C GLY A 248 -21.36 -0.42 0.80
N ASN A 249 -20.40 -0.95 1.57
CA ASN A 249 -19.83 -2.29 1.38
C ASN A 249 -19.33 -2.53 -0.06
N THR A 250 -18.67 -1.53 -0.64
CA THR A 250 -18.26 -1.54 -2.05
C THR A 250 -16.75 -1.45 -2.16
N THR A 251 -16.17 -2.26 -3.03
CA THR A 251 -14.80 -2.05 -3.54
C THR A 251 -14.89 -1.61 -4.99
N VAL A 252 -14.47 -0.38 -5.29
CA VAL A 252 -14.24 0.10 -6.66
C VAL A 252 -12.77 -0.11 -6.99
N LEU A 253 -12.48 -0.93 -7.99
CA LEU A 253 -11.13 -1.40 -8.29
C LEU A 253 -10.80 -1.16 -9.77
N GLY A 254 -9.84 -0.30 -10.08
CA GLY A 254 -9.37 -0.16 -11.46
C GLY A 254 -8.60 -1.40 -11.93
N VAL A 255 -8.80 -1.80 -13.19
CA VAL A 255 -8.07 -2.87 -13.87
C VAL A 255 -6.91 -2.26 -14.65
N GLY A 256 -5.68 -2.69 -14.34
CA GLY A 256 -4.48 -2.09 -14.92
C GLY A 256 -4.25 -0.63 -14.48
N ALA A 257 -3.30 0.06 -15.11
CA ALA A 257 -2.90 1.41 -14.69
C ALA A 257 -3.81 2.54 -15.20
N ASN A 258 -4.65 2.26 -16.20
CA ASN A 258 -5.36 3.29 -16.96
C ASN A 258 -6.89 3.27 -16.76
N SER A 259 -7.39 2.52 -15.77
CA SER A 259 -8.82 2.45 -15.51
C SER A 259 -9.27 3.54 -14.55
N GLY A 260 -10.41 4.16 -14.84
CA GLY A 260 -10.66 5.48 -14.28
C GLY A 260 -11.86 6.25 -14.79
N LEU A 261 -11.89 7.52 -14.40
CA LEU A 261 -12.85 8.53 -14.82
C LEU A 261 -12.12 9.80 -15.28
N THR A 262 -12.71 10.50 -16.25
CA THR A 262 -12.24 11.81 -16.70
C THR A 262 -13.41 12.78 -16.78
N GLY A 263 -13.31 13.91 -16.10
CA GLY A 263 -14.36 14.93 -16.09
C GLY A 263 -15.36 14.83 -14.94
N CYS A 264 -15.49 13.67 -14.27
CA CYS A 264 -16.31 13.50 -13.07
C CYS A 264 -15.61 12.66 -12.00
N GLY A 265 -16.11 12.73 -10.78
CA GLY A 265 -15.56 12.01 -9.64
C GLY A 265 -16.45 10.90 -9.07
N LEU A 266 -15.96 10.31 -7.99
CA LEU A 266 -16.72 9.40 -7.14
C LEU A 266 -17.30 10.15 -5.94
N ASN A 267 -18.60 9.97 -5.70
CA ASN A 267 -19.29 10.53 -4.54
C ASN A 267 -19.66 9.41 -3.56
N ILE A 268 -19.01 9.42 -2.40
CA ILE A 268 -19.21 8.45 -1.32
C ILE A 268 -19.84 9.22 -0.17
N ARG A 269 -21.16 9.18 -0.10
CA ARG A 269 -21.95 9.99 0.84
C ARG A 269 -22.80 9.12 1.75
N ASP A 270 -22.98 9.46 3.02
CA ASP A 270 -23.92 8.78 3.93
C ASP A 270 -23.82 7.24 3.94
N VAL A 271 -22.61 6.69 3.71
CA VAL A 271 -22.36 5.25 3.59
C VAL A 271 -21.11 4.86 4.37
N SER A 272 -20.92 3.56 4.53
CA SER A 272 -19.74 3.05 5.23
C SER A 272 -19.16 1.83 4.55
N ASN A 273 -17.90 1.53 4.88
CA ASN A 273 -17.17 0.35 4.42
C ASN A 273 -16.93 0.38 2.90
N VAL A 274 -16.15 1.35 2.45
CA VAL A 274 -15.86 1.53 1.02
C VAL A 274 -14.36 1.48 0.78
N ILE A 275 -13.95 0.80 -0.28
CA ILE A 275 -12.57 0.79 -0.79
C ILE A 275 -12.59 1.38 -2.21
N VAL A 276 -11.76 2.38 -2.46
CA VAL A 276 -11.46 2.83 -3.82
C VAL A 276 -9.99 2.59 -4.07
N ARG A 277 -9.69 1.73 -5.05
CA ARG A 277 -8.33 1.27 -5.28
C ARG A 277 -7.96 1.28 -6.75
N ASN A 278 -6.73 1.70 -7.04
CA ASN A 278 -6.17 1.65 -8.40
C ASN A 278 -6.99 2.42 -9.45
N MET A 279 -7.69 3.48 -9.03
CA MET A 279 -8.48 4.33 -9.92
C MET A 279 -7.69 5.56 -10.34
N LYS A 280 -7.70 5.86 -11.64
CA LYS A 280 -7.20 7.12 -12.20
C LYS A 280 -8.35 8.08 -12.44
N ILE A 281 -8.44 9.18 -11.69
CA ILE A 281 -9.54 10.14 -11.81
C ILE A 281 -8.95 11.51 -12.10
N SER A 282 -9.38 12.13 -13.19
CA SER A 282 -8.76 13.38 -13.63
C SER A 282 -9.72 14.40 -14.20
N LYS A 283 -9.29 15.67 -14.15
CA LYS A 283 -9.95 16.80 -14.84
C LYS A 283 -11.41 17.04 -14.41
N VAL A 284 -11.74 16.81 -13.15
CA VAL A 284 -13.08 17.09 -12.62
C VAL A 284 -13.24 18.59 -12.44
N GLN A 285 -13.96 19.23 -13.36
CA GLN A 285 -14.24 20.67 -13.30
C GLN A 285 -15.14 20.98 -12.10
N ALA A 286 -14.98 22.15 -11.49
CA ALA A 286 -15.74 22.55 -10.30
C ALA A 286 -17.27 22.51 -10.51
N GLY A 287 -17.75 22.67 -11.74
CA GLY A 287 -19.18 22.59 -12.08
C GLY A 287 -19.72 21.18 -12.36
N ASN A 288 -18.87 20.14 -12.35
CA ASN A 288 -19.27 18.76 -12.63
C ASN A 288 -19.49 17.99 -11.33
N GLY A 289 -20.71 17.53 -11.10
CA GLY A 289 -21.06 16.83 -9.87
C GLY A 289 -20.75 17.68 -8.64
N ASN A 290 -19.95 17.16 -7.71
CA ASN A 290 -19.45 17.93 -6.56
C ASN A 290 -18.16 18.74 -6.85
N GLY A 291 -17.49 18.51 -7.98
CA GLY A 291 -16.26 19.20 -8.36
C GLY A 291 -14.96 18.47 -8.01
N ASP A 292 -15.03 17.39 -7.22
CA ASP A 292 -13.86 16.66 -6.72
C ASP A 292 -13.64 15.32 -7.44
N ALA A 293 -12.40 14.85 -7.46
CA ALA A 293 -12.10 13.51 -7.98
C ALA A 293 -12.69 12.41 -7.07
N ILE A 294 -12.59 12.56 -5.75
CA ILE A 294 -13.26 11.72 -4.76
C ILE A 294 -13.78 12.62 -3.63
N HIS A 295 -15.09 12.61 -3.39
CA HIS A 295 -15.70 13.31 -2.27
C HIS A 295 -16.29 12.32 -1.27
N LEU A 296 -15.87 12.46 0.00
CA LEU A 296 -16.45 11.78 1.15
C LEU A 296 -17.32 12.76 1.94
N ASP A 297 -18.61 12.47 2.07
CA ASP A 297 -19.61 13.32 2.73
C ASP A 297 -20.37 12.46 3.76
N ASN A 298 -20.11 12.63 5.05
CA ASN A 298 -20.61 11.73 6.10
C ASN A 298 -20.33 10.24 5.83
N ALA A 299 -19.18 9.93 5.23
CA ALA A 299 -18.75 8.57 4.95
C ALA A 299 -17.80 8.03 6.01
N LYS A 300 -17.97 6.76 6.38
CA LYS A 300 -17.21 6.15 7.48
C LYS A 300 -16.51 4.86 7.07
N ARG A 301 -15.29 4.61 7.56
CA ARG A 301 -14.53 3.38 7.25
C ARG A 301 -14.26 3.30 5.76
N VAL A 302 -13.38 4.17 5.29
CA VAL A 302 -13.04 4.32 3.87
C VAL A 302 -11.55 4.16 3.67
N TRP A 303 -11.17 3.33 2.69
CA TRP A 303 -9.78 3.15 2.29
C TRP A 303 -9.58 3.55 0.84
N LEU A 304 -8.78 4.59 0.62
CA LEU A 304 -8.41 5.11 -0.69
C LEU A 304 -6.95 4.71 -0.93
N ASP A 305 -6.69 3.78 -1.84
CA ASP A 305 -5.36 3.19 -2.01
C ASP A 305 -4.89 3.09 -3.46
N HIS A 306 -3.64 3.46 -3.74
CA HIS A 306 -3.06 3.38 -5.09
C HIS A 306 -3.86 4.11 -6.18
N ASN A 307 -4.51 5.22 -5.83
CA ASN A 307 -5.24 6.04 -6.80
C ASN A 307 -4.32 7.09 -7.43
N ASP A 308 -4.67 7.57 -8.62
CA ASP A 308 -4.01 8.68 -9.31
C ASP A 308 -5.07 9.76 -9.55
N LEU A 309 -4.98 10.85 -8.79
CA LEU A 309 -5.91 11.97 -8.81
C LEU A 309 -5.19 13.20 -9.35
N SER A 310 -5.70 13.79 -10.42
CA SER A 310 -5.01 14.90 -11.07
C SER A 310 -5.90 15.88 -11.83
N SER A 311 -5.37 17.06 -12.08
CA SER A 311 -5.96 18.02 -13.00
C SER A 311 -4.89 18.58 -13.94
N ASP A 312 -4.71 19.90 -13.98
CA ASP A 312 -3.49 20.57 -14.43
C ASP A 312 -3.27 21.86 -13.62
N THR A 313 -2.13 22.48 -13.86
CA THR A 313 -1.72 23.76 -13.24
C THR A 313 -1.89 24.95 -14.19
N GLY A 314 -2.62 24.79 -15.30
CA GLY A 314 -2.77 25.81 -16.35
C GLY A 314 -3.96 26.75 -16.16
N HIS A 315 -4.77 26.54 -15.12
CA HIS A 315 -5.99 27.28 -14.85
C HIS A 315 -5.96 27.92 -13.46
N GLY A 316 -6.81 28.93 -13.25
CA GLY A 316 -6.97 29.58 -11.95
C GLY A 316 -7.61 28.67 -10.89
N THR A 317 -7.51 29.09 -9.63
CA THR A 317 -7.85 28.33 -8.41
C THR A 317 -9.20 27.60 -8.43
N ASP A 318 -10.23 28.17 -9.04
CA ASP A 318 -11.60 27.64 -8.99
C ASP A 318 -12.10 27.06 -10.32
N TYR A 319 -11.21 26.85 -11.29
CA TYR A 319 -11.56 26.11 -12.51
C TYR A 319 -11.84 24.62 -12.20
N TYR A 320 -10.98 24.04 -11.37
CA TYR A 320 -11.21 22.77 -10.70
C TYR A 320 -11.54 23.04 -9.23
N ASP A 321 -12.31 22.17 -8.57
CA ASP A 321 -12.47 22.27 -7.11
C ASP A 321 -11.37 21.51 -6.37
N GLY A 322 -11.66 20.47 -5.61
CA GLY A 322 -10.66 19.63 -4.95
C GLY A 322 -10.24 18.40 -5.77
N LEU A 323 -9.21 17.69 -5.33
CA LEU A 323 -9.05 16.28 -5.73
C LEU A 323 -9.72 15.35 -4.72
N LEU A 324 -9.49 15.57 -3.43
CA LEU A 324 -9.99 14.71 -2.36
C LEU A 324 -10.53 15.51 -1.19
N ASP A 325 -11.85 15.56 -1.07
CA ASP A 325 -12.52 16.21 0.06
C ASP A 325 -13.14 15.18 1.01
N ILE A 326 -12.93 15.40 2.30
CA ILE A 326 -13.41 14.56 3.40
C ILE A 326 -14.15 15.45 4.39
N THR A 327 -15.48 15.42 4.33
CA THR A 327 -16.35 16.44 4.94
C THR A 327 -17.49 15.82 5.73
N HIS A 328 -18.27 16.67 6.41
CA HIS A 328 -19.55 16.32 7.03
C HIS A 328 -19.48 15.13 7.99
N GLY A 329 -18.61 15.19 9.00
CA GLY A 329 -18.51 14.11 10.00
C GLY A 329 -18.01 12.77 9.43
N SER A 330 -17.44 12.76 8.22
CA SER A 330 -16.71 11.61 7.70
C SER A 330 -15.64 11.15 8.67
N ASP A 331 -15.37 9.84 8.74
CA ASP A 331 -14.54 9.32 9.82
C ASP A 331 -13.91 7.96 9.50
N TYR A 332 -12.82 7.64 10.22
CA TYR A 332 -12.08 6.39 10.02
C TYR A 332 -11.61 6.21 8.57
N VAL A 333 -10.85 7.18 8.07
CA VAL A 333 -10.40 7.20 6.67
C VAL A 333 -8.91 6.95 6.57
N THR A 334 -8.48 6.19 5.57
CA THR A 334 -7.06 6.02 5.23
C THR A 334 -6.87 6.29 3.75
N VAL A 335 -5.92 7.17 3.45
CA VAL A 335 -5.42 7.48 2.11
C VAL A 335 -3.99 6.98 2.04
N SER A 336 -3.74 5.98 1.21
CA SER A 336 -2.43 5.36 1.12
C SER A 336 -1.95 5.17 -0.31
N TRP A 337 -0.64 5.25 -0.50
CA TRP A 337 0.02 4.92 -1.77
C TRP A 337 -0.59 5.62 -3.00
N SER A 338 -1.26 6.76 -2.83
CA SER A 338 -1.96 7.45 -3.90
C SER A 338 -1.13 8.64 -4.41
N LYS A 339 -1.36 9.06 -5.64
CA LYS A 339 -0.82 10.28 -6.20
C LYS A 339 -1.91 11.34 -6.25
N LEU A 340 -1.64 12.50 -5.69
CA LEU A 340 -2.43 13.72 -5.82
C LEU A 340 -1.50 14.75 -6.46
N HIS A 341 -1.79 15.17 -7.69
CA HIS A 341 -0.84 15.99 -8.41
C HIS A 341 -1.43 16.92 -9.46
N ASP A 342 -0.63 17.92 -9.83
CA ASP A 342 -0.94 18.92 -10.86
C ASP A 342 -2.31 19.56 -10.63
N HIS A 343 -2.45 20.23 -9.48
CA HIS A 343 -3.73 20.75 -9.02
C HIS A 343 -3.56 21.88 -8.00
N VAL A 344 -4.60 22.69 -7.79
CA VAL A 344 -4.53 23.82 -6.84
C VAL A 344 -4.94 23.39 -5.42
N LYS A 345 -6.11 22.77 -5.23
CA LYS A 345 -6.71 22.46 -3.92
C LYS A 345 -6.70 20.94 -3.66
N CYS A 346 -5.56 20.34 -3.33
CA CYS A 346 -5.44 18.88 -3.42
C CYS A 346 -6.32 18.07 -2.45
N SER A 347 -6.31 18.34 -1.15
CA SER A 347 -7.17 17.62 -0.21
C SER A 347 -7.64 18.45 0.98
N LEU A 348 -8.96 18.53 1.15
CA LEU A 348 -9.60 19.18 2.29
C LEU A 348 -10.16 18.15 3.27
N VAL A 349 -9.97 18.39 4.57
CA VAL A 349 -10.60 17.65 5.66
C VAL A 349 -11.38 18.65 6.52
N GLY A 350 -12.71 18.59 6.46
CA GLY A 350 -13.61 19.57 7.06
C GLY A 350 -13.76 20.84 6.23
N HIS A 351 -14.97 21.08 5.68
CA HIS A 351 -15.20 22.08 4.64
C HIS A 351 -15.33 23.52 5.18
N SER A 352 -15.86 23.70 6.38
CA SER A 352 -16.25 25.01 6.92
C SER A 352 -15.81 25.24 8.35
N ASP A 353 -15.35 26.46 8.66
CA ASP A 353 -14.97 26.88 10.02
C ASP A 353 -16.16 26.86 11.00
N GLY A 354 -17.38 26.95 10.47
CA GLY A 354 -18.62 26.98 11.24
C GLY A 354 -19.23 25.61 11.53
N ASN A 355 -18.63 24.51 11.04
CA ASN A 355 -19.25 23.18 11.07
C ASN A 355 -18.86 22.33 12.29
N SER A 356 -18.43 22.97 13.38
CA SER A 356 -17.90 22.27 14.55
C SER A 356 -18.91 21.32 15.20
N SER A 357 -20.21 21.59 15.14
CA SER A 357 -21.26 20.73 15.71
C SER A 357 -21.35 19.36 15.05
N GLU A 358 -20.96 19.27 13.78
CA GLU A 358 -20.95 18.02 13.01
C GLU A 358 -19.56 17.40 12.98
N ASP A 359 -18.50 18.19 12.82
CA ASP A 359 -17.16 17.67 12.55
C ASP A 359 -16.33 17.37 13.81
N SER A 360 -16.66 17.99 14.95
CA SER A 360 -15.89 17.77 16.19
C SER A 360 -16.05 16.34 16.70
N GLY A 361 -14.93 15.65 16.92
CA GLY A 361 -14.90 14.24 17.31
C GLY A 361 -14.91 13.25 16.14
N HIS A 362 -14.95 13.76 14.90
CA HIS A 362 -14.86 13.00 13.65
C HIS A 362 -13.58 13.34 12.88
N LEU A 363 -13.58 13.14 11.57
CA LEU A 363 -12.50 13.50 10.65
C LEU A 363 -11.15 12.89 11.03
N ARG A 364 -11.16 11.66 11.55
CA ARG A 364 -9.93 10.90 11.82
C ARG A 364 -9.43 10.29 10.53
N VAL A 365 -8.41 10.92 9.96
CA VAL A 365 -7.83 10.56 8.68
C VAL A 365 -6.35 10.21 8.81
N THR A 366 -5.93 9.16 8.12
CA THR A 366 -4.53 8.80 7.93
C THR A 366 -4.13 9.05 6.50
N TYR A 367 -3.03 9.77 6.27
CA TYR A 367 -2.35 9.86 4.98
C TYR A 367 -0.99 9.19 5.09
N HIS A 368 -0.73 8.14 4.31
CA HIS A 368 0.62 7.58 4.27
C HIS A 368 1.12 7.10 2.91
N HIS A 369 2.41 7.27 2.66
CA HIS A 369 3.05 6.83 1.42
C HIS A 369 2.42 7.41 0.15
N ASN A 370 1.76 8.56 0.25
CA ASN A 370 1.20 9.28 -0.89
C ASN A 370 2.23 10.21 -1.51
N ALA A 371 2.07 10.49 -2.80
CA ALA A 371 2.79 11.56 -3.49
C ALA A 371 1.86 12.77 -3.63
N PHE A 372 2.21 13.89 -2.99
CA PHE A 372 1.62 15.20 -3.23
C PHE A 372 2.59 16.00 -4.13
N GLN A 373 2.29 16.09 -5.42
CA GLN A 373 3.23 16.63 -6.41
C GLN A 373 2.63 17.82 -7.14
N THR A 374 3.24 18.99 -6.98
CA THR A 374 2.78 20.22 -7.64
C THR A 374 1.31 20.52 -7.31
N CYS A 375 0.98 20.38 -6.03
CA CYS A 375 -0.27 20.80 -5.42
C CYS A 375 -0.10 22.18 -4.79
N ALA A 376 -0.80 23.22 -5.24
CA ALA A 376 -0.58 24.57 -4.71
C ALA A 376 -0.86 24.70 -3.20
N GLN A 377 -1.92 24.05 -2.72
CA GLN A 377 -2.36 24.13 -1.32
C GLN A 377 -3.21 22.92 -0.91
N ARG A 378 -3.52 22.86 0.38
CA ARG A 378 -4.36 21.82 1.01
C ARG A 378 -3.74 20.43 0.88
N ASN A 379 -2.60 20.20 1.52
CA ASN A 379 -1.84 18.95 1.38
C ASN A 379 -1.69 18.08 2.65
N PRO A 380 -2.73 17.74 3.45
CA PRO A 380 -4.09 18.25 3.42
C PRO A 380 -4.24 19.57 4.21
N ARG A 381 -5.37 20.26 4.03
CA ARG A 381 -5.86 21.27 5.00
C ARG A 381 -6.91 20.63 5.90
N VAL A 382 -6.70 20.68 7.21
CA VAL A 382 -7.50 19.98 8.20
C VAL A 382 -8.20 20.95 9.13
N ARG A 383 -9.50 20.72 9.35
CA ARG A 383 -10.33 21.33 10.40
C ARG A 383 -10.86 20.27 11.33
N PHE A 384 -10.94 20.58 12.63
CA PHE A 384 -11.53 19.80 13.73
C PHE A 384 -10.96 18.40 14.02
N GLY A 385 -10.52 17.66 13.00
CA GLY A 385 -9.99 16.30 13.14
C GLY A 385 -8.80 16.27 14.10
N ASN A 386 -8.94 15.51 15.19
CA ASN A 386 -7.88 15.32 16.17
C ASN A 386 -7.95 13.91 16.78
N PRO A 387 -6.99 13.01 16.49
CA PRO A 387 -5.78 13.25 15.71
C PRO A 387 -5.92 12.83 14.23
N VAL A 388 -5.40 13.67 13.33
CA VAL A 388 -5.07 13.32 11.93
C VAL A 388 -3.60 12.94 11.86
N HIS A 389 -3.29 11.90 11.09
CA HIS A 389 -1.94 11.33 11.02
C HIS A 389 -1.41 11.37 9.59
N VAL A 390 -0.30 12.08 9.38
CA VAL A 390 0.32 12.28 8.09
C VAL A 390 1.76 11.78 8.17
N PHE A 391 2.02 10.58 7.63
CA PHE A 391 3.34 9.97 7.74
C PHE A 391 3.87 9.30 6.47
N ASN A 392 5.20 9.28 6.30
CA ASN A 392 5.88 8.71 5.13
C ASN A 392 5.34 9.20 3.77
N ASN A 393 4.80 10.42 3.66
CA ASN A 393 4.37 10.98 2.37
C ASN A 393 5.53 11.74 1.71
N TYR A 394 5.49 11.82 0.38
CA TYR A 394 6.40 12.63 -0.42
C TYR A 394 5.68 13.89 -0.91
N TYR A 395 6.17 15.05 -0.49
CA TYR A 395 5.71 16.37 -0.91
C TYR A 395 6.74 16.97 -1.85
N TYR A 396 6.30 17.34 -3.05
CA TYR A 396 7.15 17.95 -4.06
C TYR A 396 6.45 19.11 -4.73
N LYS A 397 7.18 20.21 -4.91
CA LYS A 397 6.78 21.30 -5.81
C LYS A 397 7.75 21.37 -6.98
N ASP A 398 7.22 21.35 -8.20
CA ASP A 398 8.03 21.73 -9.36
C ASP A 398 8.57 23.17 -9.18
N PRO A 399 9.89 23.41 -9.26
CA PRO A 399 10.45 24.75 -9.11
C PRO A 399 9.88 25.79 -10.07
N SER A 400 9.46 25.38 -11.27
CA SER A 400 8.84 26.25 -12.28
C SER A 400 7.39 26.65 -11.94
N TYR A 401 6.72 25.91 -11.06
CA TYR A 401 5.38 26.25 -10.60
C TYR A 401 5.45 27.36 -9.54
N THR A 402 4.98 28.55 -9.90
CA THR A 402 5.09 29.76 -9.08
C THR A 402 3.91 30.00 -8.15
N ASP A 403 2.75 29.40 -8.43
CA ASP A 403 1.49 29.66 -7.72
C ASP A 403 1.26 28.73 -6.52
N TYR A 404 2.36 28.37 -5.84
CA TYR A 404 2.33 27.49 -4.67
C TYR A 404 2.17 28.30 -3.38
N SER A 405 1.37 27.79 -2.46
CA SER A 405 1.12 28.40 -1.16
C SER A 405 1.76 27.58 -0.03
N TYR A 406 1.16 26.48 0.41
CA TYR A 406 1.62 25.72 1.58
C TYR A 406 1.41 24.21 1.45
N GLY A 407 2.10 23.46 2.31
CA GLY A 407 1.94 22.02 2.47
C GLY A 407 0.70 21.66 3.29
N ILE A 408 0.94 21.15 4.50
CA ILE A 408 -0.10 20.67 5.41
C ILE A 408 -0.61 21.83 6.26
N ALA A 409 -1.93 22.00 6.40
CA ALA A 409 -2.48 23.01 7.31
C ALA A 409 -3.35 22.36 8.40
N SER A 410 -3.20 22.82 9.65
CA SER A 410 -4.02 22.45 10.79
C SER A 410 -4.75 23.69 11.29
N THR A 411 -6.08 23.64 11.27
CA THR A 411 -6.95 24.78 11.57
C THR A 411 -8.14 24.33 12.42
N CYS A 412 -8.89 25.27 12.98
CA CYS A 412 -10.12 25.02 13.74
C CYS A 412 -9.95 23.97 14.85
N GLY A 413 -8.86 24.06 15.62
CA GLY A 413 -8.58 23.13 16.72
C GLY A 413 -8.21 21.71 16.30
N ALA A 414 -7.98 21.45 15.01
CA ALA A 414 -7.44 20.17 14.53
C ALA A 414 -6.11 19.83 15.20
N GLY A 415 -5.77 18.54 15.25
CA GLY A 415 -4.47 18.06 15.71
C GLY A 415 -3.84 17.15 14.66
N VAL A 416 -2.75 17.58 14.04
CA VAL A 416 -2.07 16.82 12.97
C VAL A 416 -0.69 16.38 13.40
N LEU A 417 -0.47 15.06 13.44
CA LEU A 417 0.87 14.48 13.60
C LEU A 417 1.52 14.34 12.21
N VAL A 418 2.59 15.09 11.99
CA VAL A 418 3.37 15.12 10.74
C VAL A 418 4.69 14.42 10.98
N GLU A 419 4.79 13.13 10.63
CA GLU A 419 5.92 12.29 11.02
C GLU A 419 6.55 11.52 9.86
N GLY A 420 7.86 11.57 9.68
CA GLY A 420 8.51 10.73 8.68
C GLY A 420 8.34 11.14 7.22
N ASN A 421 7.82 12.34 6.93
CA ASN A 421 7.56 12.77 5.56
C ASN A 421 8.81 13.34 4.88
N TYR A 422 8.84 13.31 3.55
CA TYR A 422 9.87 13.94 2.73
C TYR A 422 9.29 15.17 2.04
N PHE A 423 9.87 16.35 2.28
CA PHE A 423 9.49 17.62 1.64
C PHE A 423 10.60 18.10 0.70
N GLU A 424 10.23 18.40 -0.54
CA GLU A 424 11.13 18.90 -1.58
C GLU A 424 10.59 20.16 -2.25
N ASN A 425 11.36 21.24 -2.19
CA ASN A 425 11.00 22.55 -2.73
C ASN A 425 9.70 23.12 -2.11
N ILE A 426 9.41 22.76 -0.86
CA ILE A 426 8.23 23.22 -0.14
C ILE A 426 8.62 24.36 0.80
N ALA A 427 8.39 25.60 0.38
CA ALA A 427 8.78 26.78 1.15
C ALA A 427 8.09 26.82 2.53
N GLU A 428 6.83 26.40 2.61
CA GLU A 428 6.03 26.39 3.83
C GLU A 428 5.45 24.98 4.07
N PRO A 429 6.23 24.05 4.69
CA PRO A 429 5.81 22.65 4.83
C PRO A 429 4.53 22.46 5.63
N THR A 430 4.35 23.27 6.68
CA THR A 430 3.19 23.19 7.56
C THR A 430 2.73 24.55 8.03
N HIS A 431 1.42 24.73 8.14
CA HIS A 431 0.72 25.91 8.66
C HIS A 431 -0.15 25.55 9.87
N THR A 432 -0.06 26.33 10.95
CA THR A 432 -0.89 26.14 12.16
C THR A 432 -2.16 26.99 12.18
N ALA A 433 -2.40 27.77 11.12
CA ALA A 433 -3.60 28.53 10.81
C ALA A 433 -3.59 28.81 9.28
N GLU A 434 -4.74 29.09 8.65
CA GLU A 434 -4.75 29.40 7.22
C GLU A 434 -5.92 30.33 6.83
N GLY A 435 -5.61 31.42 6.12
CA GLY A 435 -6.58 32.47 5.82
C GLY A 435 -7.27 33.01 7.07
N SER A 436 -8.60 33.06 7.06
CA SER A 436 -9.41 33.45 8.23
C SER A 436 -9.65 32.32 9.23
N SER A 437 -9.22 31.09 8.93
CA SER A 437 -9.50 29.95 9.79
C SER A 437 -8.63 30.00 11.05
N PRO A 438 -9.24 29.85 12.25
CA PRO A 438 -8.49 29.86 13.50
C PRO A 438 -7.49 28.70 13.55
N GLY A 439 -6.51 28.82 14.44
CA GLY A 439 -5.40 27.88 14.49
C GLY A 439 -5.77 26.46 14.95
N GLY A 440 -4.92 25.51 14.58
CA GLY A 440 -4.89 24.15 15.09
C GLY A 440 -3.55 23.81 15.75
N SER A 441 -3.34 22.53 16.02
CA SER A 441 -2.10 21.95 16.55
C SER A 441 -1.39 21.12 15.49
N ILE A 442 -0.06 21.25 15.43
CA ILE A 442 0.83 20.40 14.63
C ILE A 442 1.99 19.94 15.51
N VAL A 443 2.20 18.63 15.53
CA VAL A 443 3.43 18.01 16.04
C VAL A 443 4.19 17.45 14.85
N ALA A 444 5.40 17.95 14.59
CA ALA A 444 6.28 17.47 13.53
C ALA A 444 7.42 16.63 14.10
N ARG A 445 7.67 15.44 13.53
CA ARG A 445 8.73 14.53 13.99
C ARG A 445 9.45 13.90 12.81
N ASN A 446 10.77 13.78 12.88
CA ASN A 446 11.56 12.97 11.95
C ASN A 446 11.19 13.23 10.47
N ASN A 447 11.02 14.48 10.04
CA ASN A 447 10.73 14.79 8.63
C ASN A 447 12.04 15.13 7.92
N TYR A 448 12.12 14.85 6.61
CA TYR A 448 13.27 15.18 5.76
C TYR A 448 12.93 16.36 4.86
N PHE A 449 13.83 17.33 4.77
CA PHE A 449 13.61 18.58 4.04
C PHE A 449 14.75 18.82 3.05
N VAL A 450 14.40 19.02 1.77
CA VAL A 450 15.31 19.43 0.71
C VAL A 450 14.76 20.71 0.09
N ASN A 451 15.57 21.78 0.08
CA ASN A 451 15.16 23.11 -0.43
C ASN A 451 13.79 23.57 0.10
N SER A 452 13.51 23.27 1.37
CA SER A 452 12.20 23.50 1.99
C SER A 452 12.38 24.33 3.25
N GLY A 453 11.33 25.05 3.67
CA GLY A 453 11.38 25.86 4.88
C GLY A 453 11.22 25.05 6.16
N THR A 454 11.19 25.76 7.29
CA THR A 454 10.96 25.16 8.61
C THR A 454 9.46 24.94 8.82
N PRO A 455 9.00 23.76 9.26
CA PRO A 455 7.59 23.52 9.57
C PRO A 455 7.13 24.39 10.75
N GLN A 456 5.95 25.01 10.63
CA GLN A 456 5.25 25.56 11.80
C GLN A 456 4.68 24.43 12.67
N THR A 457 4.84 24.55 13.98
CA THR A 457 4.34 23.59 14.97
C THR A 457 3.68 24.31 16.13
N SER A 458 2.66 23.69 16.73
CA SER A 458 1.93 24.26 17.86
C SER A 458 1.22 23.17 18.66
N GLY A 459 1.06 23.42 19.96
CA GLY A 459 0.20 22.62 20.83
C GLY A 459 0.59 21.15 20.95
N SER A 460 -0.43 20.30 21.04
CA SER A 460 -0.29 18.85 21.18
C SER A 460 -1.33 18.14 20.31
N VAL A 461 -1.01 16.93 19.88
CA VAL A 461 -1.90 16.08 19.08
C VAL A 461 -2.29 14.87 19.91
N ALA A 462 -3.56 14.46 19.84
CA ALA A 462 -4.02 13.26 20.53
C ALA A 462 -3.25 12.00 20.06
N SER A 463 -3.25 10.94 20.86
CA SER A 463 -2.49 9.74 20.56
C SER A 463 -3.03 8.98 19.33
N ILE A 464 -2.11 8.44 18.54
CA ILE A 464 -2.43 7.53 17.44
C ILE A 464 -2.64 6.12 18.00
N PRO A 465 -3.85 5.51 17.88
CA PRO A 465 -4.17 4.27 18.60
C PRO A 465 -3.78 2.99 17.87
N TYR A 466 -3.43 3.07 16.59
CA TYR A 466 -3.05 1.91 15.78
C TYR A 466 -1.53 1.77 15.66
N SER A 467 -1.08 0.54 15.41
CA SER A 467 0.33 0.27 15.12
C SER A 467 0.69 0.74 13.70
N TYR A 468 1.86 1.33 13.56
CA TYR A 468 2.43 1.75 12.27
C TYR A 468 3.96 1.75 12.39
N THR A 469 4.64 1.87 11.25
CA THR A 469 6.09 2.07 11.19
C THR A 469 6.36 3.34 10.40
N VAL A 470 7.26 4.17 10.94
CA VAL A 470 7.79 5.34 10.25
C VAL A 470 9.02 4.89 9.47
N ASP A 471 9.05 5.18 8.17
CA ASP A 471 10.17 4.83 7.31
C ASP A 471 11.37 5.72 7.64
N ASN A 472 12.56 5.37 7.12
CA ASN A 472 13.63 6.36 7.07
C ASN A 472 13.18 7.53 6.16
N PRO A 473 13.02 8.75 6.69
CA PRO A 473 12.42 9.86 5.95
C PRO A 473 13.16 10.20 4.66
N SER A 474 14.49 10.03 4.60
CA SER A 474 15.27 10.31 3.38
C SER A 474 15.02 9.28 2.26
N GLY A 475 14.50 8.10 2.58
CA GLY A 475 14.14 7.05 1.62
C GLY A 475 12.70 7.14 1.11
N VAL A 476 11.86 7.95 1.75
CA VAL A 476 10.42 8.06 1.45
C VAL A 476 10.16 8.49 0.02
N LYS A 477 10.90 9.48 -0.51
CA LYS A 477 10.79 9.90 -1.92
C LYS A 477 10.91 8.72 -2.89
N ALA A 478 11.98 7.93 -2.75
CA ALA A 478 12.22 6.79 -3.64
C ALA A 478 11.14 5.71 -3.50
N ASN A 479 10.73 5.44 -2.26
CA ASN A 479 9.70 4.45 -1.95
C ASN A 479 8.34 4.84 -2.57
N VAL A 480 7.88 6.07 -2.30
CA VAL A 480 6.61 6.60 -2.80
C VAL A 480 6.63 6.67 -4.33
N LEU A 481 7.67 7.22 -4.96
CA LEU A 481 7.69 7.34 -6.44
C LEU A 481 7.67 5.99 -7.15
N THR A 482 8.19 4.94 -6.52
CA THR A 482 8.22 3.59 -7.09
C THR A 482 6.85 2.92 -7.05
N ASN A 483 6.15 3.09 -5.93
CA ASN A 483 5.02 2.24 -5.55
C ASN A 483 3.67 2.97 -5.57
N ALA A 484 3.62 4.30 -5.38
CA ALA A 484 2.36 5.02 -5.35
C ALA A 484 1.71 5.15 -6.74
N GLY A 485 0.38 5.28 -6.74
CA GLY A 485 -0.46 5.47 -7.91
C GLY A 485 -0.92 4.17 -8.56
N THR A 486 -1.57 4.29 -9.71
CA THR A 486 -2.18 3.15 -10.39
C THR A 486 -1.16 2.21 -11.04
N GLY A 487 -1.55 0.95 -11.23
CA GLY A 487 -0.76 -0.11 -11.86
C GLY A 487 0.28 -0.77 -10.94
N LYS A 488 0.08 -0.68 -9.61
CA LYS A 488 1.06 -1.05 -8.59
C LYS A 488 0.53 -2.01 -7.52
N ILE A 489 -0.64 -2.60 -7.75
CA ILE A 489 -1.31 -3.54 -6.83
C ILE A 489 -1.56 -4.91 -7.44
#